data_AF-A0A8J3WLE9-F1
#
_entry.id   AF-A0A8J3WLE9-F1
#
_cell.length_a   1.000
_cell.length_b   1.000
_cell.length_c   1.000
_cell.angle_alpha   90.00
_cell.angle_beta   90.00
_cell.angle_gamma   90.00
#
_symmetry.space_group_name_H-M   'P 1'
#
loop_
_entity.id
_entity.type
_entity.pdbx_description
1 polymer ?
#
loop_
_entity_poly.entity_id
_entity_poly.type
_entity_poly.pdbx_seq_one_letter_code
_entity_poly.pdbx_strand_id
1 'polypeptide(L)'
;MEYVLVCCRTLIGVVFVVSAAGKMRSRDAYASFRAAAGELAPRVPVVPAALVPPAVVAGELAVAVLLAVPGAAGAGFATALVLLSVFTAAIAMAVRSRRRVACNCFGTSSAPVGPAQLVRNGVLLTAGLIGMVLTVTVTNPAPEGAGFVTAAVAGLAGAGLVLLTEDIAELFRPLV
;
A
#
# COMPACT_ATOMS: atom_id res chain seq x y z
N MET A 1 -11.16 -14.50 15.57
CA MET A 1 -10.75 -14.37 14.15
C MET A 1 -11.27 -13.07 13.53
N GLU A 2 -12.50 -12.66 13.85
CA GLU A 2 -13.08 -11.36 13.45
C GLU A 2 -12.21 -10.14 13.81
N TYR A 3 -11.60 -10.12 14.99
CA TYR A 3 -10.65 -9.07 15.41
C TYR A 3 -9.46 -8.91 14.45
N VAL A 4 -8.92 -10.03 13.97
CA VAL A 4 -7.78 -10.02 13.03
C VAL A 4 -8.22 -9.48 11.68
N LEU A 5 -9.43 -9.86 11.22
CA LEU A 5 -10.01 -9.32 9.99
C LEU A 5 -10.19 -7.80 10.06
N VAL A 6 -10.74 -7.27 11.16
CA VAL A 6 -10.89 -5.82 11.38
C VAL A 6 -9.52 -5.15 11.38
N CYS A 7 -8.54 -5.70 12.11
CA CYS A 7 -7.18 -5.18 12.14
C CYS A 7 -6.55 -5.11 10.75
N CYS A 8 -6.58 -6.20 9.97
CA CYS A 8 -6.06 -6.24 8.60
C CYS A 8 -6.77 -5.24 7.67
N ARG A 9 -8.10 -5.14 7.79
CA ARG A 9 -8.93 -4.21 6.99
C ARG A 9 -8.57 -2.77 7.28
N THR A 10 -8.46 -2.39 8.55
CA THR A 10 -8.07 -1.03 8.96
C THR A 10 -6.64 -0.71 8.54
N LEU A 11 -5.70 -1.65 8.76
CA LEU A 11 -4.30 -1.47 8.40
C LEU A 11 -4.12 -1.22 6.89
N ILE A 12 -4.70 -2.07 6.05
CA ILE A 12 -4.57 -1.94 4.59
C ILE A 12 -5.33 -0.71 4.08
N GLY A 13 -6.57 -0.51 4.55
CA GLY A 13 -7.37 0.65 4.14
C GLY A 13 -6.66 1.97 4.41
N VAL A 14 -6.12 2.16 5.62
CA VAL A 14 -5.42 3.40 6.00
C VAL A 14 -4.16 3.60 5.16
N VAL A 15 -3.34 2.57 4.96
CA VAL A 15 -2.12 2.68 4.14
C VAL A 15 -2.46 3.09 2.71
N PHE A 16 -3.50 2.51 2.10
CA PHE A 16 -3.93 2.87 0.75
C PHE A 16 -4.52 4.28 0.67
N VAL A 17 -5.29 4.72 1.68
CA VAL A 17 -5.78 6.11 1.76
C VAL A 17 -4.63 7.10 1.84
N VAL A 18 -3.65 6.87 2.71
CA VAL A 18 -2.47 7.74 2.84
C VAL A 18 -1.64 7.74 1.55
N SER A 19 -1.46 6.58 0.92
CA SER A 19 -0.78 6.44 -0.38
C SER A 19 -1.46 7.25 -1.48
N ALA A 20 -2.79 7.20 -1.57
CA ALA A 20 -3.56 7.96 -2.55
C ALA A 20 -3.52 9.47 -2.25
N ALA A 21 -3.70 9.85 -0.98
CA ALA A 21 -3.63 11.24 -0.55
C ALA A 21 -2.26 11.87 -0.85
N GLY A 22 -1.17 11.13 -0.62
CA GLY A 22 0.19 11.57 -0.93
C GLY A 22 0.40 11.88 -2.42
N LYS A 23 -0.22 11.11 -3.33
CA LYS A 23 -0.15 11.33 -4.78
C LYS A 23 -1.04 12.47 -5.27
N MET A 24 -2.16 12.71 -4.60
CA MET A 24 -3.11 13.78 -4.95
C MET A 24 -2.76 15.13 -4.34
N ARG A 25 -1.89 15.16 -3.32
CA ARG A 25 -1.55 16.37 -2.54
C ARG A 25 -0.90 17.48 -3.37
N SER A 26 -0.16 17.17 -4.43
CA SER A 26 0.36 18.19 -5.35
C SER A 26 0.54 17.68 -6.77
N ARG A 27 0.44 18.60 -7.74
CA ARG A 27 0.71 18.31 -9.16
C ARG A 27 2.13 17.82 -9.38
N ASP A 28 3.09 18.34 -8.61
CA ASP A 28 4.51 17.96 -8.69
C ASP A 28 4.75 16.54 -8.14
N ALA A 29 4.07 16.17 -7.04
CA ALA A 29 4.10 14.81 -6.51
C ALA A 29 3.53 13.81 -7.54
N TYR A 30 2.41 14.16 -8.18
CA TYR A 30 1.86 13.33 -9.24
C TYR A 30 2.78 13.26 -10.48
N ALA A 31 3.37 14.38 -10.90
CA ALA A 31 4.27 14.43 -12.05
C ALA A 31 5.55 13.60 -11.82
N SER A 32 6.15 13.68 -10.63
CA SER A 32 7.29 12.84 -10.24
C SER A 32 6.95 11.35 -10.21
N PHE A 33 5.76 10.98 -9.69
CA PHE A 33 5.28 9.60 -9.75
C PHE A 33 5.08 9.13 -11.20
N ARG A 34 4.50 9.96 -12.07
CA ARG A 34 4.35 9.66 -13.50
C ARG A 34 5.70 9.44 -14.18
N ALA A 35 6.69 10.29 -13.89
CA ALA A 35 8.04 10.17 -14.43
C ALA A 35 8.71 8.87 -13.96
N ALA A 36 8.67 8.59 -12.65
CA ALA A 36 9.19 7.35 -12.08
C ALA A 36 8.49 6.11 -12.66
N ALA A 37 7.15 6.14 -12.78
CA ALA A 37 6.39 5.06 -13.40
C ALA A 37 6.75 4.86 -14.87
N GLY A 38 6.98 5.93 -15.63
CA GLY A 38 7.44 5.84 -17.02
C GLY A 38 8.84 5.24 -17.16
N GLU A 39 9.73 5.46 -16.19
CA GLU A 39 11.07 4.89 -16.18
C GLU A 39 11.12 3.44 -15.66
N LEU A 40 10.24 3.08 -14.72
CA LEU A 40 10.17 1.75 -14.09
C LEU A 40 9.23 0.80 -14.80
N ALA A 41 8.24 1.30 -15.54
CA ALA A 41 7.30 0.46 -16.26
C ALA A 41 8.13 -0.42 -17.22
N PRO A 42 8.08 -1.76 -17.07
CA PRO A 42 8.43 -2.63 -18.17
C PRO A 42 7.64 -2.14 -19.38
N ARG A 43 8.17 -2.27 -20.58
CA ARG A 43 7.38 -2.04 -21.80
C ARG A 43 6.30 -3.13 -21.88
N VAL A 44 5.29 -3.06 -21.02
CA VAL A 44 4.15 -3.96 -20.99
C VAL A 44 3.35 -3.54 -22.22
N PRO A 45 3.32 -4.36 -23.29
CA PRO A 45 2.78 -3.92 -24.58
C PRO A 45 1.26 -3.68 -24.55
N VAL A 46 0.62 -4.05 -23.44
CA VAL A 46 -0.84 -4.13 -23.29
C VAL A 46 -1.45 -2.85 -22.71
N VAL A 47 -0.67 -1.99 -22.02
CA VAL A 47 -1.21 -0.79 -21.36
C VAL A 47 -0.36 0.44 -21.71
N PRO A 48 -0.95 1.50 -22.29
CA PRO A 48 -0.25 2.76 -22.54
C PRO A 48 0.36 3.30 -21.24
N ALA A 49 1.65 3.61 -21.24
CA ALA A 49 2.37 4.14 -20.06
C ALA A 49 1.70 5.41 -19.47
N ALA A 50 0.99 6.17 -20.30
CA ALA A 50 0.23 7.35 -19.87
C ALA A 50 -1.01 7.02 -19.01
N LEU A 51 -1.57 5.82 -19.13
CA LEU A 51 -2.76 5.36 -18.38
C LEU A 51 -2.42 4.65 -17.08
N VAL A 52 -1.17 4.19 -16.90
CA VAL A 52 -0.74 3.50 -15.68
C VAL A 52 -0.89 4.38 -14.42
N PRO A 53 -0.46 5.65 -14.41
CA PRO A 53 -0.55 6.48 -13.21
C PRO A 53 -1.99 6.76 -12.72
N PRO A 54 -2.96 7.16 -13.58
CA PRO A 54 -4.34 7.35 -13.12
C PRO A 54 -5.01 6.03 -12.75
N ALA A 55 -4.68 4.92 -13.43
CA ALA A 55 -5.20 3.60 -13.08
C ALA A 55 -4.75 3.13 -11.69
N VAL A 56 -3.50 3.42 -11.33
CA VAL A 56 -2.97 3.13 -9.98
C VAL A 56 -3.74 3.92 -8.93
N VAL A 57 -3.89 5.24 -9.09
CA VAL A 57 -4.62 6.08 -8.11
C VAL A 57 -6.07 5.64 -7.98
N ALA A 58 -6.73 5.32 -9.10
CA ALA A 58 -8.08 4.78 -9.10
C ALA A 58 -8.15 3.44 -8.36
N GLY A 59 -7.16 2.56 -8.55
CA GLY A 59 -7.04 1.31 -7.82
C GLY A 59 -6.85 1.51 -6.32
N GLU A 60 -6.01 2.47 -5.90
CA GLU A 60 -5.78 2.77 -4.49
C GLU A 60 -7.06 3.26 -3.79
N LEU A 61 -7.81 4.13 -4.46
CA LEU A 61 -9.12 4.60 -3.98
C LEU A 61 -10.15 3.46 -3.97
N ALA A 62 -10.16 2.61 -5.00
CA ALA A 62 -11.05 1.46 -5.06
C ALA A 62 -10.80 0.50 -3.89
N VAL A 63 -9.54 0.24 -3.53
CA VAL A 63 -9.21 -0.56 -2.34
C VAL A 63 -9.81 0.05 -1.08
N ALA A 64 -9.62 1.36 -0.86
CA ALA A 64 -10.16 2.05 0.31
C ALA A 64 -11.68 1.96 0.39
N VAL A 65 -12.38 2.16 -0.74
CA VAL A 65 -13.85 2.10 -0.81
C VAL A 65 -14.36 0.66 -0.64
N LEU A 66 -13.77 -0.31 -1.34
CA LEU A 66 -14.17 -1.72 -1.25
C LEU A 66 -13.93 -2.29 0.16
N LEU A 67 -12.84 -1.86 0.81
CA LEU A 67 -12.58 -2.16 2.22
C LEU A 67 -13.39 -1.28 3.18
N ALA A 68 -14.19 -0.31 2.74
CA ALA A 68 -15.14 0.41 3.61
C ALA A 68 -16.54 -0.20 3.53
N VAL A 69 -16.94 -0.71 2.37
CA VAL A 69 -18.27 -1.28 2.12
C VAL A 69 -18.40 -2.68 2.74
N PRO A 70 -19.45 -2.96 3.54
CA PRO A 70 -19.76 -4.31 4.00
C PRO A 70 -20.06 -5.23 2.81
N GLY A 71 -19.52 -6.46 2.80
CA GLY A 71 -19.70 -7.43 1.71
C GLY A 71 -18.75 -7.27 0.51
N ALA A 72 -18.07 -6.13 0.36
CA ALA A 72 -17.09 -5.91 -0.71
C ALA A 72 -15.62 -6.16 -0.28
N ALA A 73 -15.39 -6.55 0.99
CA ALA A 73 -14.06 -6.70 1.57
C ALA A 73 -13.17 -7.68 0.80
N GLY A 74 -13.73 -8.77 0.28
CA GLY A 74 -12.98 -9.75 -0.51
C GLY A 74 -12.40 -9.16 -1.80
N ALA A 75 -13.21 -8.38 -2.52
CA ALA A 75 -12.76 -7.62 -3.69
C ALA A 75 -11.72 -6.58 -3.29
N GLY A 76 -11.91 -5.87 -2.17
CA GLY A 76 -10.95 -4.90 -1.64
C GLY A 76 -9.57 -5.51 -1.34
N PHE A 77 -9.51 -6.64 -0.65
CA PHE A 77 -8.26 -7.36 -0.38
C PHE A 77 -7.63 -7.90 -1.67
N ALA A 78 -8.42 -8.44 -2.61
CA ALA A 78 -7.91 -8.91 -3.89
C ALA A 78 -7.27 -7.76 -4.70
N THR A 79 -7.94 -6.61 -4.81
CA THR A 79 -7.39 -5.42 -5.49
C THR A 79 -6.13 -4.92 -4.77
N ALA A 80 -6.11 -4.93 -3.44
CA ALA A 80 -4.95 -4.54 -2.65
C ALA A 80 -3.74 -5.46 -2.93
N LEU A 81 -3.95 -6.77 -2.96
CA LEU A 81 -2.90 -7.75 -3.26
C LEU A 81 -2.33 -7.58 -4.66
N VAL A 82 -3.18 -7.32 -5.67
CA VAL A 82 -2.72 -7.06 -7.04
C VAL A 82 -1.86 -5.80 -7.08
N LEU A 83 -2.34 -4.69 -6.49
CA LEU A 83 -1.58 -3.43 -6.46
C LEU A 83 -0.26 -3.57 -5.70
N LEU A 84 -0.27 -4.21 -4.52
CA LEU A 84 0.94 -4.46 -3.73
C LEU A 84 1.93 -5.34 -4.50
N SER A 85 1.47 -6.35 -5.23
CA SER A 85 2.34 -7.21 -6.05
C SER A 85 2.97 -6.42 -7.20
N VAL A 86 2.19 -5.58 -7.89
CA VAL A 86 2.69 -4.71 -8.96
C VAL A 86 3.73 -3.72 -8.41
N PHE A 87 3.45 -3.08 -7.27
CA PHE A 87 4.41 -2.18 -6.62
C PHE A 87 5.68 -2.91 -6.19
N THR A 88 5.55 -4.10 -5.63
CA THR A 88 6.69 -4.92 -5.21
C THR A 88 7.56 -5.30 -6.40
N ALA A 89 6.96 -5.70 -7.52
CA ALA A 89 7.69 -6.00 -8.75
C ALA A 89 8.41 -4.76 -9.29
N ALA A 90 7.73 -3.60 -9.34
CA ALA A 90 8.33 -2.34 -9.79
C ALA A 90 9.53 -1.93 -8.92
N ILE A 91 9.40 -2.02 -7.60
CA ILE A 91 10.48 -1.76 -6.64
C ILE A 91 11.63 -2.75 -6.84
N ALA A 92 11.35 -4.06 -6.94
CA ALA A 92 12.37 -5.07 -7.15
C ALA A 92 13.15 -4.87 -8.45
N MET A 93 12.46 -4.46 -9.53
CA MET A 93 13.10 -4.10 -10.80
C MET A 93 13.98 -2.86 -10.66
N ALA A 94 13.51 -1.81 -9.99
CA ALA A 94 14.29 -0.59 -9.76
C ALA A 94 15.59 -0.87 -8.98
N VAL A 95 15.49 -1.66 -7.91
CA VAL A 95 16.65 -2.10 -7.11
C VAL A 95 17.63 -2.91 -7.96
N ARG A 96 17.13 -3.88 -8.75
CA ARG A 96 17.97 -4.70 -9.64
C ARG A 96 18.66 -3.88 -10.72
N SER A 97 18.00 -2.85 -11.25
CA SER A 97 18.55 -1.98 -12.29
C SER A 97 19.55 -0.94 -11.74
N ARG A 98 19.80 -0.88 -10.42
CA ARG A 98 20.57 0.17 -9.72
C ARG A 98 20.18 1.61 -10.12
N ARG A 99 18.98 1.81 -10.66
CA ARG A 99 18.51 3.15 -11.02
C ARG A 99 18.10 3.86 -9.75
N ARG A 100 18.70 5.02 -9.47
CA ARG A 100 18.32 5.89 -8.35
C ARG A 100 17.03 6.62 -8.69
N VAL A 101 15.92 5.88 -8.75
CA VAL A 101 14.60 6.50 -8.91
C VAL A 101 14.00 6.66 -7.53
N ALA A 102 13.63 7.88 -7.14
CA ALA A 102 12.89 8.13 -5.91
C ALA A 102 11.45 7.64 -6.10
N CYS A 103 11.06 6.53 -5.47
CA CYS A 103 9.66 6.13 -5.43
C CYS A 103 8.93 6.97 -4.37
N ASN A 104 8.35 8.09 -4.80
CA ASN A 104 7.53 8.98 -3.94
C ASN A 104 6.17 8.37 -3.55
N CYS A 105 6.03 7.04 -3.48
CA CYS A 105 4.76 6.37 -3.25
C CYS A 105 4.11 6.72 -1.90
N PHE A 106 4.90 7.20 -0.93
CA PHE A 106 4.42 7.58 0.42
C PHE A 106 4.72 9.04 0.81
N GLY A 107 5.18 9.87 -0.14
CA GLY A 107 5.42 11.29 0.08
C GLY A 107 6.82 11.61 0.64
N THR A 108 7.42 12.66 0.05
CA THR A 108 8.63 13.39 0.46
C THR A 108 9.97 12.69 0.61
N SER A 109 10.06 11.36 0.78
CA SER A 109 11.38 10.74 0.93
C SER A 109 12.12 10.68 -0.41
N SER A 110 13.20 11.46 -0.49
CA SER A 110 14.16 11.48 -1.61
C SER A 110 15.16 10.30 -1.53
N ALA A 111 14.93 9.37 -0.60
CA ALA A 111 15.82 8.25 -0.34
C ALA A 111 15.78 7.23 -1.49
N PRO A 112 16.94 6.74 -1.96
CA PRO A 112 16.98 5.66 -2.93
C PRO A 112 16.24 4.43 -2.41
N VAL A 113 15.44 3.83 -3.31
CA VAL A 113 14.65 2.62 -3.09
C VAL A 113 15.52 1.53 -2.46
N GLY A 114 15.10 1.06 -1.29
CA GLY A 114 15.90 0.16 -0.44
C GLY A 114 15.16 -1.12 -0.03
N PRO A 115 15.88 -2.10 0.55
CA PRO A 115 15.28 -3.37 0.99
C PRO A 115 14.16 -3.20 2.03
N ALA A 116 14.15 -2.09 2.78
CA ALA A 116 13.08 -1.75 3.70
C ALA A 116 11.69 -1.68 3.04
N GLN A 117 11.61 -1.17 1.80
CA GLN A 117 10.34 -1.08 1.05
C GLN A 117 9.84 -2.47 0.61
N LEU A 118 10.76 -3.39 0.30
CA LEU A 118 10.40 -4.78 0.01
C LEU A 118 9.87 -5.50 1.25
N VAL A 119 10.50 -5.31 2.42
CA VAL A 119 10.03 -5.86 3.69
C VAL A 119 8.63 -5.32 4.02
N ARG A 120 8.44 -4.00 3.90
CA ARG A 120 7.16 -3.33 4.12
C ARG A 120 6.05 -3.90 3.22
N ASN A 121 6.30 -4.01 1.93
CA ASN A 121 5.33 -4.58 1.01
C ASN A 121 5.08 -6.08 1.29
N GLY A 122 6.11 -6.82 1.69
CA GLY A 122 5.97 -8.21 2.13
C GLY A 122 5.02 -8.34 3.33
N VAL A 123 5.18 -7.51 4.36
CA VAL A 123 4.28 -7.46 5.53
C VAL A 123 2.85 -7.14 5.11
N LEU A 124 2.66 -6.15 4.22
CA LEU A 124 1.34 -5.78 3.71
C LEU A 124 0.70 -6.89 2.86
N LEU A 125 1.48 -7.60 2.05
CA LEU A 125 1.02 -8.77 1.29
C LEU A 125 0.56 -9.88 2.23
N THR A 126 1.34 -10.20 3.26
CA THR A 126 0.96 -11.22 4.25
C THR A 126 -0.32 -10.82 4.99
N ALA A 127 -0.42 -9.56 5.44
CA ALA A 127 -1.63 -9.05 6.08
C ALA A 127 -2.85 -9.10 5.14
N GLY A 128 -2.66 -8.81 3.85
CA GLY A 128 -3.71 -8.87 2.84
C GLY A 128 -4.19 -10.28 2.56
N LEU A 129 -3.27 -11.25 2.49
CA LEU A 129 -3.60 -12.67 2.34
C LEU A 129 -4.38 -13.19 3.55
N ILE A 130 -3.93 -12.84 4.76
CA ILE A 130 -4.64 -13.20 6.00
C ILE A 130 -6.06 -12.60 5.98
N GLY A 131 -6.19 -11.30 5.67
CA GLY A 131 -7.49 -10.64 5.56
C GLY A 131 -8.40 -11.28 4.52
N MET A 132 -7.86 -11.65 3.36
CA MET A 132 -8.61 -12.32 2.29
C MET A 132 -9.13 -13.69 2.72
N VAL A 133 -8.26 -14.53 3.31
CA VAL A 133 -8.66 -15.85 3.83
C VAL A 133 -9.72 -15.71 4.91
N LEU A 134 -9.53 -14.79 5.85
CA LEU A 134 -10.48 -14.54 6.93
C LEU A 134 -11.82 -13.99 6.43
N THR A 135 -11.84 -13.27 5.31
CA THR A 135 -13.10 -12.79 4.71
C THR A 135 -13.97 -13.96 4.21
N VAL A 136 -13.35 -15.08 3.83
CA VAL A 136 -14.06 -16.27 3.33
C VAL A 136 -14.43 -17.21 4.47
N THR A 137 -13.63 -17.27 5.54
CA THR A 137 -13.83 -18.22 6.65
C THR A 137 -14.65 -17.69 7.81
N VAL A 138 -14.75 -16.37 7.97
CA VAL A 138 -15.51 -15.73 9.05
C VAL A 138 -16.94 -15.44 8.59
N THR A 139 -17.90 -16.09 9.22
CA THR A 139 -19.34 -15.98 8.90
C THR A 139 -20.09 -14.96 9.76
N ASN A 140 -19.51 -14.52 10.89
CA ASN A 140 -20.13 -13.56 11.78
C ASN A 140 -19.74 -12.11 11.43
N PRO A 141 -20.72 -11.19 11.36
CA PRO A 141 -20.50 -9.82 10.98
C PRO A 141 -19.97 -9.01 12.18
N ALA A 142 -18.65 -8.87 12.23
CA ALA A 142 -17.89 -7.97 13.10
C ALA A 142 -18.00 -8.23 14.63
N PRO A 143 -16.90 -8.04 15.38
CA PRO A 143 -16.96 -8.15 16.82
C PRO A 143 -17.77 -7.00 17.43
N GLU A 144 -18.62 -7.27 18.42
CA GLU A 144 -19.39 -6.23 19.11
C GLU A 144 -18.57 -5.48 20.18
N GLY A 145 -18.88 -4.21 20.40
CA GLY A 145 -18.41 -3.41 21.54
C GLY A 145 -16.91 -3.09 21.55
N ALA A 146 -16.27 -3.28 22.70
CA ALA A 146 -14.88 -2.88 22.96
C ALA A 146 -13.87 -3.60 22.05
N GLY A 147 -14.19 -4.81 21.59
CA GLY A 147 -13.28 -5.61 20.80
C GLY A 147 -13.12 -5.12 19.35
N PHE A 148 -14.14 -4.47 18.77
CA PHE A 148 -13.99 -3.77 17.49
C PHE A 148 -13.00 -2.61 17.60
N VAL A 149 -13.14 -1.81 18.67
CA VAL A 149 -12.32 -0.62 18.91
C VAL A 149 -10.86 -1.03 19.09
N THR A 150 -10.58 -2.06 19.89
CA THR A 150 -9.20 -2.53 20.09
C THR A 150 -8.57 -3.05 18.80
N ALA A 151 -9.31 -3.81 18.00
CA ALA A 151 -8.83 -4.29 16.70
C ALA A 151 -8.57 -3.16 15.71
N ALA A 152 -9.45 -2.15 15.65
CA ALA A 152 -9.27 -0.98 14.79
C ALA A 152 -8.06 -0.13 15.23
N VAL A 153 -7.89 0.09 16.53
CA VAL A 153 -6.73 0.80 17.10
C VAL A 153 -5.44 0.03 16.81
N ALA A 154 -5.43 -1.29 16.94
CA ALA A 154 -4.28 -2.11 16.58
C ALA A 154 -3.93 -1.99 15.08
N GLY A 155 -4.95 -2.02 14.21
CA GLY A 155 -4.76 -1.82 12.77
C GLY A 155 -4.23 -0.43 12.43
N LEU A 156 -4.73 0.63 13.09
CA LEU A 156 -4.23 2.00 12.95
C LEU A 156 -2.78 2.14 13.43
N ALA A 157 -2.45 1.57 14.58
CA ALA A 157 -1.08 1.57 15.10
C ALA A 157 -0.12 0.86 14.14
N GLY A 158 -0.54 -0.30 13.60
CA GLY A 158 0.23 -1.03 12.59
C GLY A 158 0.39 -0.24 11.29
N ALA A 159 -0.66 0.45 10.82
CA ALA A 159 -0.56 1.34 9.67
C ALA A 159 0.41 2.51 9.93
N GLY A 160 0.36 3.12 11.10
CA GLY A 160 1.29 4.16 11.53
C GLY A 160 2.74 3.68 11.52
N LEU A 161 3.02 2.51 12.10
CA LEU A 161 4.36 1.91 12.11
C LEU A 161 4.88 1.66 10.67
N VAL A 162 4.02 1.13 9.81
CA VAL A 162 4.31 0.86 8.40
C VAL A 162 4.60 2.16 7.63
N LEU A 163 3.86 3.23 7.90
CA LEU A 163 4.05 4.52 7.26
C LEU A 163 5.33 5.23 7.74
N LEU A 164 5.61 5.15 9.04
CA LEU A 164 6.79 5.77 9.66
C LEU A 164 8.09 4.99 9.43
N THR A 165 8.03 3.80 8.81
CA THR A 165 9.23 2.96 8.61
C THR A 165 10.31 3.69 7.80
N GLU A 166 9.91 4.54 6.84
CA GLU A 166 10.88 5.33 6.05
C GLU A 166 11.50 6.48 6.85
N ASP A 167 10.68 7.22 7.61
CA ASP A 167 11.17 8.29 8.49
C ASP A 167 12.13 7.75 9.56
N ILE A 168 11.82 6.58 10.11
CA ILE A 168 12.68 5.88 11.07
C ILE A 168 13.99 5.44 10.39
N ALA A 169 13.91 4.85 9.20
CA ALA A 169 15.10 4.43 8.47
C ALA A 169 16.00 5.61 8.07
N GLU A 170 15.41 6.77 7.77
CA GLU A 170 16.12 8.01 7.49
C GLU A 170 16.83 8.56 8.73
N LEU A 171 16.18 8.52 9.90
CA LEU A 171 16.78 8.93 11.18
C LEU A 171 18.08 8.17 11.53
N PHE A 172 18.16 6.90 11.13
CA PHE A 172 19.34 6.05 11.38
C PHE A 172 20.34 6.03 10.22
N ARG A 173 20.12 6.76 9.11
CA ARG A 173 21.14 6.87 8.07
C ARG A 173 22.26 7.80 8.55
N PRO A 174 23.53 7.35 8.48
CA PRO A 174 24.65 8.23 8.79
C PRO A 174 24.62 9.42 7.82
N LEU A 175 24.77 10.63 8.37
CA LEU A 175 25.00 11.85 7.60
C LEU A 175 26.37 11.70 6.93
N VAL A 176 26.37 11.32 5.66
CA VAL A 176 27.58 11.26 4.82
C VAL A 176 27.57 12.43 3.85
#